data_AF-Q4T527-F1
#
_entry.id   AF-Q4T527-F1
#
_cell.length_a   1.000
_cell.length_b   1.000
_cell.length_c   1.000
_cell.angle_alpha   90.00
_cell.angle_beta   90.00
_cell.angle_gamma   90.00
#
_symmetry.space_group_name_H-M   'P 1'
#
loop_
_entity.id
_entity.type
_entity.pdbx_description
1 polymer ?
#
loop_
_entity_poly.entity_id
_entity_poly.type
_entity_poly.pdbx_seq_one_letter_code
_entity_poly.pdbx_strand_id
1 'polypeptide(L)'
;VISARTDGTVNFYRPWNQYKLGFGFPLSEHWIGLDNLHYMTSNKKYELRVVLEDFDGKTAFAKYGSFSVGDECSGYKLTVGGFSDGGAGDSLRHHNQMKFTTLDRDNDLNGKNCAKLYLGAFWYKSCHHANPNGVYRWGADGTVFAVGVIWNSWKGYAYSLKKYTMMIRPVHEIHHSPSGEYTIFPAGERSAVLVISARTDGTVNFYRPWNQYKIGFGSPLSEHWIGLNNLHYMTNNKKYELRVVLEDFDGKTVFANYGSFSVGDECSGYQLTVGGFTDGGAGDALSHHNQMKFTTLDRDNDLYENNCAKEFLGAFWYNSCHHTNPNGVYRWGVDGTLYAVGVIWHPWKGHAYSLKKYIMMIRPVQ
;
A
#
# COMPACT_ATOMS: atom_id res chain seq x y z
N VAL A 1 4.74 2.58 -4.97
CA VAL A 1 4.93 4.02 -4.66
C VAL A 1 4.88 4.16 -3.15
N ILE A 2 5.81 4.92 -2.55
CA ILE A 2 5.84 5.11 -1.09
C ILE A 2 5.33 6.49 -0.68
N SER A 3 5.36 7.46 -1.59
CA SER A 3 4.65 8.72 -1.43
C SER A 3 4.42 9.39 -2.77
N ALA A 4 3.32 10.12 -2.88
CA ALA A 4 2.95 10.91 -4.05
C ALA A 4 2.29 12.23 -3.66
N ARG A 5 2.53 13.26 -4.46
CA ARG A 5 1.82 14.56 -4.46
C ARG A 5 1.42 14.89 -5.89
N THR A 6 0.21 15.36 -6.07
CA THR A 6 -0.42 15.53 -7.39
C THR A 6 -1.28 16.77 -7.53
N ASP A 7 -1.95 17.22 -6.46
CA ASP A 7 -2.98 18.25 -6.55
C ASP A 7 -3.21 19.06 -5.26
N GLY A 8 -2.55 18.71 -4.14
CA GLY A 8 -2.70 19.38 -2.86
C GLY A 8 -3.98 19.05 -2.08
N THR A 9 -4.76 18.05 -2.52
CA THR A 9 -6.00 17.65 -1.84
C THR A 9 -5.76 17.02 -0.47
N VAL A 10 -4.56 16.47 -0.24
CA VAL A 10 -4.19 15.90 1.05
C VAL A 10 -3.23 16.84 1.76
N ASN A 11 -3.57 17.22 2.98
CA ASN A 11 -2.65 17.96 3.84
C ASN A 11 -1.46 17.05 4.23
N PHE A 12 -0.22 17.47 4.04
CA PHE A 12 0.99 16.76 4.48
C PHE A 12 1.63 17.38 5.73
N TYR A 13 1.19 18.55 6.19
CA TYR A 13 1.65 19.13 7.44
C TYR A 13 0.92 18.47 8.62
N ARG A 14 1.46 17.33 9.07
CA ARG A 14 0.84 16.40 10.01
C ARG A 14 1.78 16.01 11.17
N PRO A 15 1.22 15.57 12.32
CA PRO A 15 1.99 15.13 13.48
C PRO A 15 2.66 13.75 13.27
N TRP A 16 3.59 13.42 14.16
CA TRP A 16 4.42 12.20 14.15
C TRP A 16 3.62 10.93 13.93
N ASN A 17 2.56 10.75 14.72
CA ASN A 17 1.80 9.50 14.70
C ASN A 17 1.15 9.24 13.33
N GLN A 18 0.78 10.29 12.58
CA GLN A 18 0.21 10.13 11.24
C GLN A 18 1.30 9.79 10.21
N TYR A 19 2.49 10.38 10.33
CA TYR A 19 3.63 9.99 9.50
C TYR A 19 4.13 8.57 9.79
N LYS A 20 4.02 8.13 11.04
CA LYS A 20 4.30 6.77 11.47
C LYS A 20 3.37 5.76 10.77
N LEU A 21 2.06 6.00 10.86
CA LEU A 21 1.03 5.08 10.36
C LEU A 21 0.79 5.17 8.84
N GLY A 22 0.99 6.35 8.24
CA GLY A 22 0.60 6.64 6.86
C GLY A 22 -0.73 7.38 6.76
N PHE A 23 -0.97 7.99 5.60
CA PHE A 23 -2.19 8.75 5.29
C PHE A 23 -2.35 8.96 3.78
N GLY A 24 -3.56 9.34 3.36
CA GLY A 24 -3.90 9.56 1.95
C GLY A 24 -4.27 8.27 1.22
N PHE A 25 -4.41 8.35 -0.10
CA PHE A 25 -4.88 7.23 -0.93
C PHE A 25 -3.80 6.77 -1.91
N PRO A 26 -3.52 5.45 -2.04
CA PRO A 26 -2.47 4.94 -2.93
C PRO A 26 -2.58 5.35 -4.41
N LEU A 27 -3.81 5.67 -4.87
CA LEU A 27 -4.10 6.15 -6.23
C LEU A 27 -4.11 7.68 -6.37
N SER A 28 -3.88 8.40 -5.27
CA SER A 28 -3.81 9.86 -5.20
C SER A 28 -2.62 10.26 -4.32
N GLU A 29 -2.65 11.44 -3.72
CA GLU A 29 -1.68 11.89 -2.75
C GLU A 29 -1.69 10.99 -1.51
N HIS A 30 -0.52 10.47 -1.14
CA HIS A 30 -0.37 9.62 0.03
C HIS A 30 1.05 9.59 0.57
N TRP A 31 1.15 9.13 1.82
CA TRP A 31 2.36 8.72 2.50
C TRP A 31 2.12 7.31 3.06
N ILE A 32 2.99 6.36 2.72
CA ILE A 32 2.78 4.95 3.07
C ILE A 32 2.96 4.64 4.57
N GLY A 33 3.58 5.54 5.33
CA GLY A 33 3.89 5.33 6.76
C GLY A 33 5.34 4.92 7.00
N LEU A 34 5.95 5.47 8.06
CA LEU A 34 7.33 5.17 8.44
C LEU A 34 7.49 3.74 8.95
N ASP A 35 6.48 3.18 9.63
CA ASP A 35 6.49 1.77 10.05
C ASP A 35 6.59 0.83 8.84
N ASN A 36 5.79 1.11 7.80
CA ASN A 36 5.82 0.34 6.56
C ASN A 36 7.14 0.52 5.82
N LEU A 37 7.70 1.74 5.78
CA LEU A 37 9.01 1.99 5.15
C LEU A 37 10.14 1.23 5.85
N HIS A 38 10.16 1.26 7.17
CA HIS A 38 11.13 0.49 7.95
C HIS A 38 10.99 -1.00 7.67
N TYR A 39 9.78 -1.54 7.80
CA TYR A 39 9.51 -2.96 7.58
C TYR A 39 9.89 -3.44 6.19
N MET A 40 9.57 -2.67 5.14
CA MET A 40 9.91 -3.04 3.77
C MET A 40 11.42 -3.03 3.55
N THR A 41 12.13 -2.03 4.08
CA THR A 41 13.55 -1.79 3.76
C THR A 41 14.54 -2.46 4.72
N SER A 42 14.07 -3.11 5.78
CA SER A 42 14.90 -3.88 6.71
C SER A 42 15.29 -5.26 6.17
N ASN A 43 14.45 -5.85 5.32
CA ASN A 43 14.57 -7.25 4.92
C ASN A 43 15.31 -7.47 3.59
N LYS A 44 15.39 -6.45 2.72
CA LYS A 44 16.05 -6.54 1.41
C LYS A 44 16.70 -5.20 1.07
N LYS A 45 17.65 -5.21 0.14
CA LYS A 45 18.19 -3.97 -0.44
C LYS A 45 17.17 -3.37 -1.40
N TYR A 46 16.89 -2.09 -1.27
CA TYR A 46 16.02 -1.35 -2.19
C TYR A 46 16.78 -0.22 -2.86
N GLU A 47 16.42 0.08 -4.09
CA GLU A 47 16.75 1.34 -4.74
C GLU A 47 15.54 2.29 -4.69
N LEU A 48 15.81 3.58 -4.73
CA LEU A 48 14.80 4.65 -4.73
C LEU A 48 14.84 5.40 -6.06
N ARG A 49 13.66 5.71 -6.60
CA ARG A 49 13.45 6.68 -7.67
C ARG A 49 12.49 7.77 -7.22
N VAL A 50 12.90 9.01 -7.43
CA VAL A 50 12.07 10.22 -7.24
C VAL A 50 11.77 10.80 -8.60
N VAL A 51 10.50 10.93 -8.97
CA VAL A 51 10.04 11.56 -10.21
C VAL A 51 9.36 12.87 -9.87
N LEU A 52 9.66 13.92 -10.63
CA LEU A 52 9.23 15.30 -10.40
C LEU A 52 8.57 15.86 -11.65
N GLU A 53 7.51 16.67 -11.49
CA GLU A 53 6.83 17.41 -12.56
C GLU A 53 6.63 18.87 -12.12
N ASP A 54 6.94 19.81 -12.99
CA ASP A 54 6.66 21.24 -12.79
C ASP A 54 5.31 21.66 -13.42
N PHE A 55 4.92 22.92 -13.24
CA PHE A 55 3.65 23.41 -13.80
C PHE A 55 3.66 23.60 -15.32
N ASP A 56 4.83 23.62 -15.96
CA ASP A 56 4.99 23.66 -17.42
C ASP A 56 4.97 22.23 -18.03
N GLY A 57 4.80 21.19 -17.20
CA GLY A 57 4.80 19.79 -17.63
C GLY A 57 6.19 19.22 -17.88
N LYS A 58 7.26 19.92 -17.55
CA LYS A 58 8.63 19.36 -17.61
C LYS A 58 8.79 18.36 -16.49
N THR A 59 9.50 17.28 -16.79
CA THR A 59 9.76 16.22 -15.82
C THR A 59 11.25 16.00 -15.63
N ALA A 60 11.62 15.55 -14.44
CA ALA A 60 12.97 15.14 -14.09
C ALA A 60 12.92 14.00 -13.07
N PHE A 61 14.02 13.27 -12.90
CA PHE A 61 14.08 12.26 -11.84
C PHE A 61 15.46 12.20 -11.18
N ALA A 62 15.48 11.70 -9.95
CA ALA A 62 16.68 11.32 -9.20
C ALA A 62 16.59 9.83 -8.84
N LYS A 63 17.69 9.09 -9.02
CA LYS A 63 17.78 7.67 -8.63
C LYS A 63 18.85 7.48 -7.57
N TYR A 64 18.63 6.52 -6.67
CA TYR A 64 19.56 6.12 -5.61
C TYR A 64 19.62 4.60 -5.59
N GLY A 65 20.80 4.03 -5.83
CA GLY A 65 21.03 2.58 -5.83
C GLY A 65 20.84 1.90 -4.47
N SER A 66 20.80 2.67 -3.38
CA SER A 66 20.42 2.18 -2.06
C SER A 66 19.48 3.14 -1.32
N PHE A 67 18.48 2.56 -0.65
CA PHE A 67 17.51 3.25 0.18
C PHE A 67 17.06 2.36 1.34
N SER A 68 17.14 2.86 2.56
CA SER A 68 16.53 2.23 3.73
C SER A 68 16.14 3.24 4.82
N VAL A 69 15.22 2.81 5.68
CA VAL A 69 14.71 3.58 6.80
C VAL A 69 14.87 2.74 8.08
N GLY A 70 15.52 3.32 9.09
CA GLY A 70 15.69 2.67 10.40
C GLY A 70 14.38 2.53 11.18
N ASP A 71 14.42 1.86 12.33
CA ASP A 71 13.26 1.72 13.23
C ASP A 71 12.92 3.03 13.96
N GLU A 72 11.83 3.04 14.71
CA GLU A 72 11.40 4.20 15.49
C GLU A 72 12.39 4.63 16.59
N CYS A 73 13.10 3.68 17.22
CA CYS A 73 14.10 3.98 18.26
C CYS A 73 15.29 4.74 17.67
N SER A 74 15.65 4.46 16.41
CA SER A 74 16.63 5.21 15.64
C SER A 74 16.11 6.56 15.12
N GLY A 75 14.81 6.86 15.30
CA GLY A 75 14.14 8.04 14.76
C GLY A 75 13.82 7.91 13.26
N TYR A 76 13.60 6.69 12.79
CA TYR A 76 13.43 6.34 11.38
C TYR A 76 14.54 6.89 10.49
N LYS A 77 15.81 6.71 10.89
CA LYS A 77 16.96 7.30 10.20
C LYS A 77 17.00 6.92 8.71
N LEU A 78 17.17 7.91 7.82
CA LEU A 78 17.31 7.70 6.37
C LEU A 78 18.71 7.22 6.02
N THR A 79 18.81 6.20 5.18
CA THR A 79 20.06 5.83 4.49
C THR A 79 19.83 5.83 2.98
N VAL A 80 20.59 6.65 2.26
CA VAL A 80 20.56 6.71 0.79
C VAL A 80 21.97 6.75 0.20
N GLY A 81 22.13 6.13 -0.98
CA GLY A 81 23.42 6.08 -1.68
C GLY A 81 23.27 5.69 -3.14
N GLY A 82 24.41 5.70 -3.87
CA GLY A 82 24.44 5.35 -5.29
C GLY A 82 23.61 6.29 -6.16
N PHE A 83 23.73 7.61 -5.96
CA PHE A 83 22.98 8.60 -6.74
C PHE A 83 23.29 8.48 -8.24
N SER A 84 22.25 8.58 -9.06
CA SER A 84 22.34 8.71 -10.51
C SER A 84 21.39 9.81 -10.96
N ASP A 85 21.94 10.79 -11.69
CA ASP A 85 21.19 11.96 -12.12
C ASP A 85 20.30 11.66 -13.32
N GLY A 86 19.04 12.06 -13.23
CA GLY A 86 18.06 12.05 -14.31
C GLY A 86 17.55 13.46 -14.64
N GLY A 87 18.39 14.48 -14.40
CA GLY A 87 18.10 15.89 -14.65
C GLY A 87 17.46 16.63 -13.47
N ALA A 88 17.28 15.95 -12.32
CA ALA A 88 16.73 16.57 -11.11
C ALA A 88 17.82 17.04 -10.14
N GLY A 89 19.05 16.55 -10.26
CA GLY A 89 20.10 16.77 -9.27
C GLY A 89 19.85 16.06 -7.93
N ASP A 90 20.86 16.12 -7.05
CA ASP A 90 20.91 15.37 -5.80
C ASP A 90 20.52 16.23 -4.58
N SER A 91 19.22 16.52 -4.44
CA SER A 91 18.72 17.18 -3.23
C SER A 91 18.64 16.25 -2.02
N LEU A 92 18.63 14.92 -2.19
CA LEU A 92 18.40 13.99 -1.08
C LEU A 92 19.69 13.65 -0.31
N ARG A 93 20.87 13.77 -0.91
CA ARG A 93 22.14 13.53 -0.23
C ARG A 93 22.34 14.36 1.03
N HIS A 94 21.82 15.60 1.06
CA HIS A 94 21.85 16.45 2.26
C HIS A 94 21.14 15.82 3.46
N HIS A 95 20.14 14.97 3.19
CA HIS A 95 19.27 14.33 4.17
C HIS A 95 19.76 12.95 4.61
N ASN A 96 20.83 12.42 3.99
CA ASN A 96 21.36 11.10 4.33
C ASN A 96 21.83 11.04 5.79
N GLN A 97 21.53 9.92 6.47
CA GLN A 97 21.78 9.65 7.89
C GLN A 97 20.99 10.52 8.87
N MET A 98 20.05 11.35 8.41
CA MET A 98 19.22 12.17 9.30
C MET A 98 18.01 11.42 9.81
N LYS A 99 17.50 11.84 10.97
CA LYS A 99 16.25 11.35 11.57
C LYS A 99 15.06 12.08 10.96
N PHE A 100 13.90 11.45 11.00
CA PHE A 100 12.67 12.08 10.51
C PHE A 100 12.18 13.15 11.49
N THR A 101 11.74 14.31 10.99
CA THR A 101 11.26 15.43 11.82
C THR A 101 9.85 15.83 11.40
N THR A 102 8.97 16.03 12.38
CA THR A 102 7.58 16.50 12.20
C THR A 102 7.32 17.77 13.01
N LEU A 103 6.14 18.37 12.81
CA LEU A 103 5.73 19.58 13.53
C LEU A 103 5.73 19.42 15.06
N ASP A 104 5.58 18.21 15.57
CA ASP A 104 5.47 17.87 16.99
C ASP A 104 6.68 17.07 17.51
N ARG A 105 7.64 16.71 16.64
CA ARG A 105 8.84 15.97 17.04
C ARG A 105 10.04 16.47 16.26
N ASP A 106 10.87 17.27 16.93
CA ASP A 106 12.09 17.85 16.39
C ASP A 106 13.28 16.89 16.56
N ASN A 107 13.72 16.29 15.46
CA ASN A 107 14.89 15.40 15.44
C ASN A 107 15.98 15.90 14.48
N ASP A 108 15.88 17.13 13.97
CA ASP A 108 16.86 17.69 13.06
C ASP A 108 18.05 18.31 13.81
N LEU A 109 19.05 18.80 13.07
CA LEU A 109 20.28 19.36 13.64
C LEU A 109 20.26 20.89 13.71
N ASN A 110 19.13 21.53 13.43
CA ASN A 110 18.97 22.97 13.54
C ASN A 110 18.52 23.34 14.96
N GLY A 111 18.83 24.57 15.40
CA GLY A 111 18.37 25.07 16.71
C GLY A 111 16.87 25.40 16.74
N LYS A 112 16.18 25.33 15.60
CA LYS A 112 14.74 25.50 15.43
C LYS A 112 14.18 24.31 14.66
N ASN A 113 12.95 23.89 14.97
CA ASN A 113 12.28 22.81 14.25
C ASN A 113 12.04 23.19 12.77
N CYS A 114 12.77 22.55 11.86
CA CYS A 114 12.68 22.84 10.43
C CYS A 114 11.32 22.42 9.83
N ALA A 115 10.65 21.41 10.40
CA ALA A 115 9.31 21.03 9.96
C ALA A 115 8.28 22.13 10.23
N LYS A 116 8.42 22.87 11.34
CA LYS A 116 7.59 24.05 11.62
C LYS A 116 7.98 25.24 10.75
N LEU A 117 9.28 25.48 10.54
CA LEU A 117 9.76 26.61 9.73
C LEU A 117 9.33 26.49 8.26
N TYR A 118 9.39 25.29 7.70
CA TYR A 118 9.15 25.04 6.27
C TYR A 118 7.89 24.23 5.98
N LEU A 119 7.03 24.07 6.99
CA LEU A 119 5.68 23.49 6.90
C LEU A 119 5.63 22.14 6.16
N GLY A 120 6.47 21.20 6.57
CA GLY A 120 6.54 19.86 6.00
C GLY A 120 7.38 18.93 6.84
N ALA A 121 7.13 17.62 6.80
CA ALA A 121 7.91 16.65 7.56
C ALA A 121 8.87 15.88 6.66
N PHE A 122 10.14 15.80 7.04
CA PHE A 122 11.14 15.06 6.28
C PHE A 122 12.38 14.74 7.13
N TRP A 123 13.36 14.08 6.53
CA TRP A 123 14.66 13.79 7.16
C TRP A 123 15.58 14.99 7.16
N TYR A 124 15.27 16.04 7.92
CA TYR A 124 16.03 17.29 7.89
C TYR A 124 17.40 17.19 8.56
N LYS A 125 18.40 17.88 7.99
CA LYS A 125 19.73 18.07 8.59
C LYS A 125 19.79 19.43 9.27
N SER A 126 20.36 20.44 8.61
CA SER A 126 20.17 21.84 9.00
C SER A 126 19.09 22.39 8.08
N CYS A 127 17.87 21.95 8.34
CA CYS A 127 16.73 22.07 7.46
C CYS A 127 16.90 21.28 6.16
N HIS A 128 16.67 21.88 4.98
CA HIS A 128 16.38 21.07 3.80
C HIS A 128 16.98 21.56 2.50
N HIS A 129 17.34 20.58 1.65
CA HIS A 129 17.53 20.75 0.20
C HIS A 129 16.37 20.11 -0.58
N ALA A 130 15.58 19.26 0.08
CA ALA A 130 14.32 18.71 -0.39
C ALA A 130 13.27 18.79 0.72
N ASN A 131 12.08 19.28 0.38
CA ASN A 131 10.90 19.25 1.24
C ASN A 131 9.71 18.72 0.43
N PRO A 132 9.72 17.44 0.02
CA PRO A 132 8.68 16.90 -0.85
C PRO A 132 7.32 16.83 -0.14
N ASN A 133 7.33 16.80 1.20
CA ASN A 133 6.16 16.74 2.05
C ASN A 133 5.72 18.13 2.57
N GLY A 134 6.25 19.21 2.01
CA GLY A 134 5.83 20.57 2.36
C GLY A 134 4.38 20.86 1.97
N VAL A 135 3.81 21.90 2.57
CA VAL A 135 2.50 22.45 2.17
C VAL A 135 2.46 22.64 0.66
N TYR A 136 1.37 22.20 0.03
CA TYR A 136 1.22 22.28 -1.42
C TYR A 136 1.07 23.74 -1.86
N ARG A 137 1.85 24.16 -2.86
CA ARG A 137 1.80 25.50 -3.45
C ARG A 137 1.99 25.40 -4.96
N TRP A 138 1.59 26.45 -5.66
CA TRP A 138 1.51 26.47 -7.12
C TRP A 138 2.69 27.21 -7.74
N GLY A 139 3.79 26.51 -7.98
CA GLY A 139 4.89 27.00 -8.80
C GLY A 139 5.77 28.05 -8.11
N ALA A 140 6.21 29.03 -8.88
CA ALA A 140 7.16 30.06 -8.45
C ALA A 140 6.47 31.11 -7.56
N ASP A 141 7.06 31.38 -6.41
CA ASP A 141 6.66 32.49 -5.55
C ASP A 141 7.87 32.97 -4.74
N GLY A 142 8.40 34.12 -5.12
CA GLY A 142 9.57 34.74 -4.49
C GLY A 142 9.29 35.37 -3.12
N THR A 143 8.04 35.47 -2.68
CA THR A 143 7.70 36.10 -1.40
C THR A 143 7.85 35.15 -0.20
N VAL A 144 7.90 33.84 -0.47
CA VAL A 144 8.01 32.81 0.56
C VAL A 144 9.17 31.87 0.24
N PHE A 145 10.21 31.97 1.06
CA PHE A 145 11.42 31.18 0.90
C PHE A 145 11.25 29.73 1.38
N ALA A 146 11.53 28.76 0.52
CA ALA A 146 11.72 27.35 0.85
C ALA A 146 10.53 26.63 1.54
N VAL A 147 9.31 27.18 1.44
CA VAL A 147 8.06 26.53 1.84
C VAL A 147 7.35 26.01 0.60
N GLY A 148 7.06 24.71 0.52
CA GLY A 148 6.45 24.11 -0.66
C GLY A 148 6.85 22.66 -0.86
N VAL A 149 6.41 22.06 -1.96
CA VAL A 149 6.98 20.80 -2.46
C VAL A 149 8.32 21.12 -3.15
N ILE A 150 9.42 21.08 -2.41
CA ILE A 150 10.72 21.61 -2.87
C ILE A 150 11.68 20.49 -3.29
N TRP A 151 12.34 20.69 -4.44
CA TRP A 151 13.56 19.98 -4.84
C TRP A 151 14.59 21.00 -5.34
N ASN A 152 15.45 21.48 -4.44
CA ASN A 152 16.33 22.63 -4.67
C ASN A 152 17.20 22.47 -5.92
N SER A 153 17.86 21.32 -6.09
CA SER A 153 18.78 21.10 -7.20
C SER A 153 18.13 21.13 -8.59
N TRP A 154 16.80 21.11 -8.68
CA TRP A 154 16.08 21.24 -9.95
C TRP A 154 15.46 22.62 -10.18
N LYS A 155 14.70 23.14 -9.20
CA LYS A 155 13.92 24.39 -9.35
C LYS A 155 14.25 25.47 -8.30
N GLY A 156 15.21 25.22 -7.42
CA GLY A 156 15.57 26.12 -6.33
C GLY A 156 14.54 26.13 -5.19
N TYR A 157 14.74 27.05 -4.25
CA TYR A 157 13.91 27.19 -3.05
C TYR A 157 12.63 28.02 -3.24
N ALA A 158 12.54 28.78 -4.32
CA ALA A 158 11.41 29.68 -4.59
C ALA A 158 10.32 29.05 -5.47
N TYR A 159 10.39 27.74 -5.73
CA TYR A 159 9.49 27.04 -6.63
C TYR A 159 8.93 25.75 -6.00
N SER A 160 7.61 25.69 -5.82
CA SER A 160 6.91 24.49 -5.40
C SER A 160 6.50 23.65 -6.61
N LEU A 161 6.87 22.37 -6.60
CA LEU A 161 6.57 21.43 -7.67
C LEU A 161 5.08 21.09 -7.76
N LYS A 162 4.63 20.76 -8.97
CA LYS A 162 3.25 20.30 -9.24
C LYS A 162 3.06 18.86 -8.81
N LYS A 163 3.99 17.97 -9.19
CA LYS A 163 3.94 16.58 -8.76
C LYS A 163 5.29 16.11 -8.25
N TYR A 164 5.23 15.20 -7.28
CA TYR A 164 6.36 14.36 -6.94
C TYR A 164 5.87 12.93 -6.71
N THR A 165 6.72 11.94 -7.00
CA THR A 165 6.46 10.54 -6.68
C THR A 165 7.75 9.88 -6.23
N MET A 166 7.76 9.31 -5.03
CA MET A 166 8.83 8.46 -4.52
C MET A 166 8.45 6.99 -4.63
N MET A 167 9.33 6.19 -5.22
CA MET A 167 9.12 4.77 -5.48
C MET A 167 10.36 3.99 -5.09
N ILE A 168 10.17 2.86 -4.43
CA ILE A 168 11.25 1.92 -4.14
C ILE A 168 11.01 0.60 -4.88
N ARG A 169 12.08 -0.08 -5.26
CA ARG A 169 12.01 -1.47 -5.72
C ARG A 169 13.17 -2.30 -5.15
N PRO A 170 12.98 -3.61 -4.89
CA PRO A 170 14.08 -4.47 -4.46
C PRO A 170 15.19 -4.52 -5.52
N VAL A 171 16.44 -4.48 -5.07
CA VAL A 171 17.61 -4.76 -5.91
C VAL A 171 17.72 -6.28 -6.03
N HIS A 172 17.55 -6.82 -7.23
CA HIS A 172 17.75 -8.26 -7.47
C HIS A 172 19.23 -8.62 -7.27
N GLU A 173 19.52 -9.43 -6.26
CA GLU A 173 20.78 -10.19 -6.22
C GLU A 173 20.63 -11.33 -7.21
N ILE A 174 21.50 -11.37 -8.23
CA ILE A 174 21.44 -12.35 -9.31
C ILE A 174 21.81 -13.73 -8.72
N HIS A 175 20.80 -14.49 -8.29
CA HIS A 175 20.90 -15.94 -8.23
C HIS A 175 20.29 -16.52 -9.51
N HIS A 176 21.10 -17.27 -10.24
CA HIS A 176 20.71 -17.96 -11.48
C HIS A 176 19.57 -18.95 -11.23
N SER A 177 18.37 -18.65 -11.72
CA SER A 177 17.46 -19.61 -12.36
C SER A 177 16.27 -18.92 -13.04
N PRO A 178 15.68 -19.54 -14.07
CA PRO A 178 15.05 -18.84 -15.18
C PRO A 178 13.54 -18.59 -15.00
N SER A 179 13.07 -17.67 -15.85
CA SER A 179 11.68 -17.44 -16.26
C SER A 179 10.69 -16.94 -15.20
N GLY A 180 10.38 -15.65 -15.31
CA GLY A 180 9.13 -15.06 -14.85
C GLY A 180 8.87 -13.82 -15.69
N GLU A 181 8.17 -13.98 -16.81
CA GLU A 181 7.61 -12.84 -17.53
C GLU A 181 6.68 -12.07 -16.59
N TYR A 182 7.07 -10.85 -16.23
CA TYR A 182 6.17 -9.92 -15.57
C TYR A 182 5.32 -9.24 -16.64
N THR A 183 4.05 -9.63 -16.72
CA THR A 183 3.06 -8.88 -17.50
C THR A 183 2.82 -7.55 -16.79
N ILE A 184 3.52 -6.51 -17.24
CA ILE A 184 3.11 -5.13 -17.03
C ILE A 184 1.84 -4.97 -17.86
N PHE A 185 0.67 -4.84 -17.23
CA PHE A 185 -0.51 -4.38 -17.95
C PHE A 185 -0.21 -2.98 -18.50
N PRO A 186 -0.38 -2.75 -19.81
CA PRO A 186 0.01 -1.50 -20.43
C PRO A 186 -0.88 -0.35 -19.96
N ALA A 187 -0.26 0.81 -19.75
CA ALA A 187 -0.97 2.07 -19.66
C ALA A 187 -1.70 2.33 -21.00
N GLY A 188 -3.02 2.43 -20.94
CA GLY A 188 -3.89 2.79 -22.06
C GLY A 188 -5.33 2.98 -21.56
N GLU A 189 -6.04 3.95 -22.14
CA GLU A 189 -7.39 4.37 -21.71
C GLU A 189 -8.38 3.21 -21.64
N ARG A 190 -8.63 2.71 -20.42
CA ARG A 190 -9.79 1.94 -19.95
C ARG A 190 -9.67 1.84 -18.42
N SER A 191 -10.76 2.15 -17.72
CA SER A 191 -10.91 2.34 -16.26
C SER A 191 -9.89 1.60 -15.38
N ALA A 192 -9.09 2.35 -14.60
CA ALA A 192 -8.05 1.83 -13.72
C ALA A 192 -8.57 0.74 -12.76
N VAL A 193 -7.92 -0.43 -12.76
CA VAL A 193 -8.19 -1.55 -11.85
C VAL A 193 -7.26 -1.41 -10.64
N LEU A 194 -7.81 -1.57 -9.43
CA LEU A 194 -7.06 -1.53 -8.18
C LEU A 194 -7.00 -2.91 -7.52
N VAL A 195 -5.79 -3.42 -7.27
CA VAL A 195 -5.59 -4.62 -6.45
C VAL A 195 -5.80 -4.25 -4.98
N ILE A 196 -6.72 -4.94 -4.32
CA ILE A 196 -7.07 -4.69 -2.91
C ILE A 196 -6.57 -5.77 -1.95
N SER A 197 -6.31 -6.96 -2.47
CA SER A 197 -5.70 -8.08 -1.74
C SER A 197 -4.94 -8.97 -2.71
N ALA A 198 -3.75 -9.43 -2.31
CA ALA A 198 -2.95 -10.35 -3.10
C ALA A 198 -2.27 -11.40 -2.21
N ARG A 199 -2.41 -12.67 -2.60
CA ARG A 199 -1.65 -13.83 -2.12
C ARG A 199 -0.92 -14.46 -3.30
N THR A 200 0.37 -14.70 -3.19
CA THR A 200 1.23 -15.16 -4.30
C THR A 200 2.36 -16.08 -3.87
N ASP A 201 2.87 -15.97 -2.64
CA ASP A 201 4.10 -16.65 -2.23
C ASP A 201 4.18 -17.00 -0.74
N GLY A 202 3.19 -16.61 0.07
CA GLY A 202 3.14 -16.88 1.50
C GLY A 202 4.15 -16.09 2.35
N THR A 203 4.80 -15.08 1.79
CA THR A 203 5.82 -14.30 2.51
C THR A 203 5.25 -13.37 3.58
N VAL A 204 3.95 -13.04 3.49
CA VAL A 204 3.29 -12.16 4.44
C VAL A 204 2.35 -12.98 5.32
N ASN A 205 2.45 -12.81 6.64
CA ASN A 205 1.48 -13.38 7.57
C ASN A 205 0.13 -12.63 7.46
N PHE A 206 -0.97 -13.34 7.18
CA PHE A 206 -2.33 -12.79 7.13
C PHE A 206 -3.16 -13.11 8.39
N TYR A 207 -2.70 -13.96 9.30
CA TYR A 207 -3.37 -14.19 10.58
C TYR A 207 -3.03 -13.04 11.54
N ARG A 208 -3.86 -11.99 11.52
CA ARG A 208 -3.60 -10.69 12.17
C ARG A 208 -4.83 -10.14 12.92
N PRO A 209 -4.60 -9.28 13.93
CA PRO A 209 -5.69 -8.65 14.68
C PRO A 209 -6.43 -7.56 13.87
N TRP A 210 -7.61 -7.16 14.35
CA TRP A 210 -8.52 -6.17 13.77
C TRP A 210 -7.82 -4.90 13.30
N ASN A 211 -6.99 -4.30 14.15
CA ASN A 211 -6.36 -3.02 13.85
C ASN A 211 -5.45 -3.09 12.60
N GLN A 212 -4.82 -4.24 12.34
CA GLN A 212 -3.98 -4.44 11.14
C GLN A 212 -4.86 -4.55 9.89
N TYR A 213 -5.97 -5.27 9.95
CA TYR A 213 -6.94 -5.35 8.85
C TYR A 213 -7.65 -4.02 8.58
N LYS A 214 -7.84 -3.20 9.62
CA LYS A 214 -8.37 -1.84 9.51
C LYS A 214 -7.48 -0.93 8.69
N ILE A 215 -6.17 -0.89 8.99
CA ILE A 215 -5.21 0.04 8.36
C ILE A 215 -4.56 -0.49 7.08
N GLY A 216 -4.46 -1.81 6.92
CA GLY A 216 -3.75 -2.46 5.81
C GLY A 216 -2.34 -2.93 6.20
N PHE A 217 -1.80 -3.87 5.43
CA PHE A 217 -0.46 -4.43 5.65
C PHE A 217 0.10 -5.08 4.38
N GLY A 218 1.40 -5.38 4.39
CA GLY A 218 2.11 -5.93 3.24
C GLY A 218 2.62 -4.85 2.29
N SER A 219 2.95 -5.24 1.05
CA SER A 219 3.43 -4.30 0.02
C SER A 219 2.60 -4.42 -1.26
N PRO A 220 2.22 -3.31 -1.91
CA PRO A 220 1.57 -3.35 -3.23
C PRO A 220 2.38 -4.04 -4.33
N LEU A 221 3.70 -4.24 -4.10
CA LEU A 221 4.60 -4.97 -5.00
C LEU A 221 4.67 -6.48 -4.70
N SER A 222 4.00 -6.95 -3.64
CA SER A 222 3.97 -8.34 -3.17
C SER A 222 2.58 -8.67 -2.61
N GLU A 223 2.51 -9.68 -1.73
CA GLU A 223 1.32 -9.92 -0.92
C GLU A 223 0.97 -8.72 -0.04
N HIS A 224 -0.31 -8.37 -0.02
CA HIS A 224 -0.82 -7.27 0.79
C HIS A 224 -2.34 -7.35 1.00
N TRP A 225 -2.80 -6.58 1.97
CA TRP A 225 -4.19 -6.22 2.23
C TRP A 225 -4.29 -4.70 2.29
N ILE A 226 -5.20 -4.11 1.50
CA ILE A 226 -5.26 -2.64 1.36
C ILE A 226 -5.79 -1.91 2.59
N GLY A 227 -6.51 -2.59 3.49
CA GLY A 227 -7.11 -1.99 4.69
C GLY A 227 -8.61 -1.73 4.55
N LEU A 228 -9.39 -2.08 5.58
CA LEU A 228 -10.86 -1.93 5.60
C LEU A 228 -11.29 -0.46 5.58
N ASN A 229 -10.55 0.44 6.22
CA ASN A 229 -10.79 1.89 6.12
C ASN A 229 -10.74 2.36 4.67
N ASN A 230 -9.76 1.88 3.90
CA ASN A 230 -9.58 2.23 2.51
C ASN A 230 -10.71 1.63 1.65
N LEU A 231 -11.06 0.36 1.88
CA LEU A 231 -12.17 -0.29 1.17
C LEU A 231 -13.50 0.43 1.38
N HIS A 232 -13.83 0.76 2.63
CA HIS A 232 -15.04 1.52 2.95
C HIS A 232 -15.04 2.87 2.24
N TYR A 233 -13.99 3.66 2.41
CA TYR A 233 -13.90 4.99 1.79
C TYR A 233 -14.06 4.94 0.27
N MET A 234 -13.41 3.98 -0.40
CA MET A 234 -13.47 3.84 -1.85
C MET A 234 -14.87 3.45 -2.32
N THR A 235 -15.47 2.46 -1.67
CA THR A 235 -16.72 1.85 -2.15
C THR A 235 -17.99 2.55 -1.65
N ASN A 236 -17.88 3.47 -0.69
CA ASN A 236 -19.01 4.28 -0.22
C ASN A 236 -19.39 5.39 -1.22
N ASN A 237 -18.42 5.91 -1.99
CA ASN A 237 -18.63 7.08 -2.83
C ASN A 237 -18.92 6.76 -4.30
N LYS A 238 -18.62 5.54 -4.76
CA LYS A 238 -18.81 5.09 -6.13
C LYS A 238 -19.13 3.61 -6.15
N LYS A 239 -19.85 3.17 -7.18
CA LYS A 239 -20.09 1.75 -7.41
C LYS A 239 -18.83 1.11 -7.98
N TYR A 240 -18.44 -0.04 -7.42
CA TYR A 240 -17.33 -0.85 -7.91
C TYR A 240 -17.82 -2.25 -8.27
N GLU A 241 -17.24 -2.81 -9.32
CA GLU A 241 -17.23 -4.24 -9.57
C GLU A 241 -15.97 -4.86 -8.95
N LEU A 242 -16.04 -6.13 -8.59
CA LEU A 242 -14.94 -6.94 -8.05
C LEU A 242 -14.61 -8.08 -9.00
N ARG A 243 -13.32 -8.32 -9.21
CA ARG A 243 -12.78 -9.51 -9.85
C ARG A 243 -11.86 -10.25 -8.88
N VAL A 244 -12.08 -11.55 -8.76
CA VAL A 244 -11.19 -12.46 -8.03
C VAL A 244 -10.48 -13.35 -9.05
N VAL A 245 -9.15 -13.33 -9.06
CA VAL A 245 -8.30 -14.17 -9.93
C VAL A 245 -7.58 -15.20 -9.09
N LEU A 246 -7.66 -16.45 -9.51
CA LEU A 246 -7.18 -17.62 -8.77
C LEU A 246 -6.23 -18.44 -9.67
N GLU A 247 -5.14 -18.94 -9.09
CA GLU A 247 -4.20 -19.85 -9.75
C GLU A 247 -3.88 -21.02 -8.82
N ASP A 248 -3.83 -22.23 -9.37
CA ASP A 248 -3.38 -23.42 -8.67
C ASP A 248 -1.89 -23.69 -8.92
N PHE A 249 -1.33 -24.70 -8.27
CA PHE A 249 0.09 -25.04 -8.43
C PHE A 249 0.41 -25.74 -9.77
N ASP A 250 -0.60 -26.16 -10.52
CA ASP A 250 -0.46 -26.71 -11.87
C ASP A 250 -0.48 -25.60 -12.95
N GLY A 251 -0.64 -24.33 -12.53
CA GLY A 251 -0.68 -23.16 -13.41
C GLY A 251 -2.04 -22.89 -14.06
N LYS A 252 -3.09 -23.62 -13.68
CA LYS A 252 -4.45 -23.33 -14.17
C LYS A 252 -4.95 -22.05 -13.50
N THR A 253 -5.44 -21.12 -14.31
CA THR A 253 -6.02 -19.85 -13.84
C THR A 253 -7.52 -19.80 -14.11
N VAL A 254 -8.30 -19.36 -13.13
CA VAL A 254 -9.74 -19.10 -13.23
C VAL A 254 -10.08 -17.76 -12.56
N PHE A 255 -11.28 -17.24 -12.79
CA PHE A 255 -11.74 -16.03 -12.11
C PHE A 255 -13.23 -16.06 -11.73
N ALA A 256 -13.62 -15.18 -10.82
CA ALA A 256 -15.00 -14.87 -10.48
C ALA A 256 -15.21 -13.36 -10.55
N ASN A 257 -16.28 -12.92 -11.21
CA ASN A 257 -16.64 -11.49 -11.30
C ASN A 257 -17.90 -11.21 -10.47
N TYR A 258 -17.98 -10.03 -9.90
CA TYR A 258 -19.14 -9.52 -9.17
C TYR A 258 -19.42 -8.08 -9.64
N GLY A 259 -20.61 -7.85 -10.20
CA GLY A 259 -21.02 -6.54 -10.72
C GLY A 259 -21.21 -5.46 -9.66
N SER A 260 -21.31 -5.82 -8.38
CA SER A 260 -21.29 -4.87 -7.26
C SER A 260 -20.42 -5.36 -6.11
N PHE A 261 -19.67 -4.44 -5.52
CA PHE A 261 -18.84 -4.65 -4.33
C PHE A 261 -18.75 -3.37 -3.50
N SER A 262 -19.11 -3.45 -2.22
CA SER A 262 -18.90 -2.39 -1.26
C SER A 262 -18.70 -2.89 0.16
N VAL A 263 -18.08 -2.05 0.99
CA VAL A 263 -17.75 -2.33 2.39
C VAL A 263 -18.31 -1.20 3.25
N GLY A 264 -19.10 -1.56 4.27
CA GLY A 264 -19.67 -0.63 5.24
C GLY A 264 -18.61 0.04 6.12
N ASP A 265 -19.02 0.99 6.96
CA ASP A 265 -18.11 1.64 7.92
C ASP A 265 -17.75 0.72 9.10
N GLU A 266 -16.87 1.17 9.99
CA GLU A 266 -16.45 0.41 11.17
C GLU A 266 -17.60 0.14 12.17
N CYS A 267 -18.58 1.04 12.29
CA CYS A 267 -19.73 0.89 13.18
C CYS A 267 -20.65 -0.25 12.70
N SER A 268 -20.75 -0.42 11.38
CA SER A 268 -21.43 -1.57 10.76
C SER A 268 -20.60 -2.87 10.81
N GLY A 269 -19.35 -2.82 11.30
CA GLY A 269 -18.42 -3.95 11.29
C GLY A 269 -17.78 -4.22 9.93
N TYR A 270 -17.65 -3.18 9.10
CA TYR A 270 -17.20 -3.26 7.71
C TYR A 270 -17.99 -4.29 6.88
N GLN A 271 -19.33 -4.26 6.99
CA GLN A 271 -20.20 -5.24 6.35
C GLN A 271 -19.95 -5.34 4.82
N LEU A 272 -19.81 -6.56 4.30
CA LEU A 272 -19.67 -6.81 2.86
C LEU A 272 -21.02 -6.69 2.16
N THR A 273 -21.06 -5.97 1.04
CA THR A 273 -22.13 -6.08 0.05
C THR A 273 -21.51 -6.51 -1.27
N VAL A 274 -21.96 -7.65 -1.80
CA VAL A 274 -21.49 -8.19 -3.08
C VAL A 274 -22.67 -8.74 -3.88
N GLY A 275 -22.65 -8.57 -5.20
CA GLY A 275 -23.72 -9.03 -6.07
C GLY A 275 -23.35 -9.07 -7.54
N GLY A 276 -24.29 -9.53 -8.37
CA GLY A 276 -24.10 -9.64 -9.82
C GLY A 276 -22.99 -10.62 -10.21
N PHE A 277 -22.95 -11.80 -9.58
CA PHE A 277 -21.97 -12.83 -9.88
C PHE A 277 -22.00 -13.22 -11.35
N THR A 278 -20.83 -13.33 -11.97
CA THR A 278 -20.63 -13.91 -13.29
C THR A 278 -19.45 -14.89 -13.22
N ASP A 279 -19.71 -16.12 -13.62
CA ASP A 279 -18.72 -17.20 -13.54
C ASP A 279 -17.63 -17.06 -14.60
N GLY A 280 -16.38 -17.17 -14.16
CA GLY A 280 -15.19 -17.26 -15.00
C GLY A 280 -14.47 -18.61 -14.85
N GLY A 281 -15.21 -19.65 -14.45
CA GLY A 281 -14.72 -21.02 -14.23
C GLY A 281 -14.28 -21.30 -12.78
N ALA A 282 -14.45 -20.35 -11.88
CA ALA A 282 -14.12 -20.51 -10.46
C ALA A 282 -15.33 -20.97 -9.61
N GLY A 283 -16.57 -20.76 -10.08
CA GLY A 283 -17.78 -20.90 -9.27
C GLY A 283 -17.94 -19.77 -8.24
N ASP A 284 -19.12 -19.65 -7.62
CA ASP A 284 -19.43 -18.56 -6.69
C ASP A 284 -19.12 -18.93 -5.24
N ALA A 285 -18.03 -18.39 -4.70
CA ALA A 285 -17.71 -18.55 -3.28
C ALA A 285 -18.13 -17.34 -2.43
N LEU A 286 -18.22 -16.14 -3.02
CA LEU A 286 -18.33 -14.89 -2.25
C LEU A 286 -19.78 -14.51 -1.93
N SER A 287 -20.77 -14.95 -2.70
CA SER A 287 -22.20 -14.68 -2.37
C SER A 287 -22.61 -15.23 -1.01
N HIS A 288 -22.01 -16.33 -0.56
CA HIS A 288 -22.22 -16.89 0.78
C HIS A 288 -21.82 -15.93 1.92
N HIS A 289 -20.93 -14.99 1.61
CA HIS A 289 -20.40 -13.99 2.54
C HIS A 289 -21.10 -12.63 2.42
N ASN A 290 -22.08 -12.49 1.51
CA ASN A 290 -22.81 -11.24 1.34
C ASN A 290 -23.55 -10.86 2.63
N GLN A 291 -23.54 -9.58 2.98
CA GLN A 291 -24.09 -8.99 4.20
C GLN A 291 -23.42 -9.42 5.51
N MET A 292 -22.33 -10.18 5.47
CA MET A 292 -21.58 -10.55 6.67
C MET A 292 -20.65 -9.43 7.12
N LYS A 293 -20.40 -9.37 8.42
CA LYS A 293 -19.43 -8.45 9.03
C LYS A 293 -18.04 -9.07 8.98
N PHE A 294 -17.01 -8.22 9.00
CA PHE A 294 -15.64 -8.70 9.00
C PHE A 294 -15.27 -9.28 10.37
N THR A 295 -14.59 -10.42 10.41
CA THR A 295 -14.17 -11.12 11.63
C THR A 295 -12.68 -11.39 11.62
N THR A 296 -12.03 -11.21 12.76
CA THR A 296 -10.60 -11.41 13.01
C THR A 296 -10.38 -12.19 14.31
N LEU A 297 -9.15 -12.64 14.55
CA LEU A 297 -8.80 -13.41 15.75
C LEU A 297 -9.15 -12.73 17.08
N ASP A 298 -9.23 -11.40 17.13
CA ASP A 298 -9.50 -10.59 18.33
C ASP A 298 -10.85 -9.85 18.26
N ARG A 299 -11.63 -10.04 17.19
CA ARG A 299 -12.97 -9.45 17.05
C ARG A 299 -13.88 -10.37 16.26
N ASP A 300 -14.80 -10.99 16.99
CA ASP A 300 -15.80 -11.92 16.47
C ASP A 300 -17.08 -11.18 16.08
N ASN A 301 -17.42 -11.20 14.80
CA ASN A 301 -18.66 -10.63 14.28
C ASN A 301 -19.39 -11.61 13.33
N ASP A 302 -18.98 -12.88 13.31
CA ASP A 302 -19.58 -13.88 12.41
C ASP A 302 -20.87 -14.47 13.01
N LEU A 303 -21.50 -15.41 12.29
CA LEU A 303 -22.77 -16.02 12.69
C LEU A 303 -22.60 -17.41 13.33
N TYR A 304 -21.36 -17.86 13.51
CA TYR A 304 -21.07 -19.15 14.11
C TYR A 304 -21.00 -19.03 15.64
N GLU A 305 -21.19 -20.14 16.34
CA GLU A 305 -21.14 -20.15 17.80
C GLU A 305 -19.72 -19.91 18.35
N ASN A 306 -18.71 -20.25 17.56
CA ASN A 306 -17.30 -20.01 17.82
C ASN A 306 -16.73 -19.02 16.81
N ASN A 307 -15.55 -18.48 17.10
CA ASN A 307 -14.91 -17.52 16.22
C ASN A 307 -14.31 -18.21 14.98
N CYS A 308 -14.92 -18.03 13.80
CA CYS A 308 -14.45 -18.61 12.55
C CYS A 308 -13.02 -18.19 12.20
N ALA A 309 -12.62 -16.95 12.53
CA ALA A 309 -11.27 -16.48 12.25
C ALA A 309 -10.21 -17.24 13.07
N LYS A 310 -10.50 -17.61 14.32
CA LYS A 310 -9.62 -18.45 15.14
C LYS A 310 -9.60 -19.90 14.67
N GLU A 311 -10.75 -20.45 14.31
CA GLU A 311 -10.86 -21.85 13.90
C GLU A 311 -10.21 -22.09 12.53
N PHE A 312 -10.41 -21.17 11.58
CA PHE A 312 -9.92 -21.29 10.21
C PHE A 312 -8.68 -20.41 9.91
N LEU A 313 -8.04 -19.89 10.96
CA LEU A 313 -6.75 -19.18 10.94
C LEU A 313 -6.64 -18.10 9.85
N GLY A 314 -7.66 -17.23 9.79
CA GLY A 314 -7.72 -16.16 8.82
C GLY A 314 -8.46 -14.94 9.34
N ALA A 315 -8.93 -14.11 8.42
CA ALA A 315 -9.82 -13.01 8.71
C ALA A 315 -10.63 -12.68 7.45
N PHE A 316 -11.94 -12.67 7.58
CA PHE A 316 -12.81 -12.44 6.43
C PHE A 316 -14.20 -12.02 6.87
N TRP A 317 -15.07 -11.73 5.90
CA TRP A 317 -16.51 -11.61 6.13
C TRP A 317 -17.14 -12.98 6.38
N TYR A 318 -16.72 -13.67 7.44
CA TYR A 318 -17.17 -15.02 7.75
C TYR A 318 -18.68 -15.06 8.02
N ASN A 319 -19.32 -16.12 7.55
CA ASN A 319 -20.71 -16.45 7.83
C ASN A 319 -20.72 -17.57 8.89
N SER A 320 -20.97 -18.82 8.51
CA SER A 320 -20.88 -20.00 9.40
C SER A 320 -20.32 -21.23 8.65
N CYS A 321 -19.02 -21.28 8.34
CA CYS A 321 -18.02 -20.23 8.44
C CYS A 321 -17.65 -19.65 7.07
N HIS A 322 -17.27 -20.47 6.08
CA HIS A 322 -16.82 -19.95 4.79
C HIS A 322 -16.96 -20.90 3.61
N HIS A 323 -17.14 -20.30 2.42
CA HIS A 323 -16.88 -20.93 1.12
C HIS A 323 -15.55 -20.44 0.51
N THR A 324 -14.99 -19.35 1.02
CA THR A 324 -13.65 -18.87 0.66
C THR A 324 -12.91 -18.34 1.88
N ASN A 325 -11.61 -18.64 1.96
CA ASN A 325 -10.74 -18.17 3.04
C ASN A 325 -9.46 -17.54 2.45
N PRO A 326 -9.57 -16.39 1.75
CA PRO A 326 -8.42 -15.78 1.05
C PRO A 326 -7.27 -15.40 1.97
N ASN A 327 -7.60 -15.10 3.21
CA ASN A 327 -6.68 -14.60 4.22
C ASN A 327 -6.23 -15.69 5.20
N GLY A 328 -6.49 -16.96 4.86
CA GLY A 328 -6.02 -18.12 5.59
C GLY A 328 -4.51 -18.35 5.45
N VAL A 329 -4.04 -19.44 6.05
CA VAL A 329 -2.63 -19.86 6.04
C VAL A 329 -2.22 -20.21 4.61
N TYR A 330 -1.12 -19.63 4.14
CA TYR A 330 -0.58 -20.00 2.83
C TYR A 330 0.03 -21.41 2.89
N ARG A 331 -0.43 -22.29 2.01
CA ARG A 331 0.00 -23.70 1.94
C ARG A 331 0.16 -24.07 0.48
N TRP A 332 0.94 -25.12 0.22
CA TRP A 332 1.42 -25.46 -1.12
C TRP A 332 0.54 -26.53 -1.77
N GLY A 333 -0.74 -26.20 -2.03
CA GLY A 333 -1.69 -27.09 -2.69
C GLY A 333 -2.49 -27.98 -1.73
N VAL A 334 -2.57 -29.27 -2.04
CA VAL A 334 -3.35 -30.25 -1.26
C VAL A 334 -2.71 -30.48 0.09
N ASP A 335 -3.47 -30.25 1.16
CA ASP A 335 -3.05 -30.59 2.51
C ASP A 335 -4.26 -30.86 3.41
N GLY A 336 -4.49 -32.16 3.67
CA GLY A 336 -5.62 -32.64 4.47
C GLY A 336 -5.36 -32.70 5.98
N THR A 337 -4.19 -32.27 6.46
CA THR A 337 -3.85 -32.36 7.90
C THR A 337 -4.63 -31.38 8.77
N LEU A 338 -5.05 -30.26 8.19
CA LEU A 338 -5.86 -29.23 8.84
C LEU A 338 -7.01 -28.86 7.91
N TYR A 339 -8.23 -28.94 8.45
CA TYR A 339 -9.44 -28.70 7.69
C TYR A 339 -9.64 -27.20 7.44
N ALA A 340 -9.75 -26.82 6.16
CA ALA A 340 -10.25 -25.52 5.72
C ALA A 340 -9.49 -24.25 6.21
N VAL A 341 -8.23 -24.37 6.63
CA VAL A 341 -7.40 -23.23 7.10
C VAL A 341 -6.60 -22.52 6.00
N GLY A 342 -6.57 -23.07 4.78
CA GLY A 342 -5.73 -22.60 3.68
C GLY A 342 -6.25 -21.35 2.95
N VAL A 343 -5.54 -20.92 1.89
CA VAL A 343 -6.04 -19.95 0.92
C VAL A 343 -7.06 -20.62 0.01
N ILE A 344 -8.34 -20.58 0.40
CA ILE A 344 -9.36 -21.47 -0.16
C ILE A 344 -10.35 -20.75 -1.08
N TRP A 345 -10.72 -21.42 -2.17
CA TRP A 345 -11.93 -21.16 -2.95
C TRP A 345 -12.66 -22.49 -3.17
N HIS A 346 -13.66 -22.76 -2.32
CA HIS A 346 -14.31 -24.06 -2.23
C HIS A 346 -14.93 -24.55 -3.56
N PRO A 347 -15.69 -23.74 -4.32
CA PRO A 347 -16.33 -24.22 -5.55
C PRO A 347 -15.36 -24.72 -6.63
N TRP A 348 -14.09 -24.34 -6.57
CA TRP A 348 -13.10 -24.73 -7.58
C TRP A 348 -12.22 -25.91 -7.13
N LYS A 349 -11.69 -25.87 -5.91
CA LYS A 349 -10.70 -26.87 -5.42
C LYS A 349 -11.06 -27.51 -4.07
N GLY A 350 -12.22 -27.16 -3.50
CA GLY A 350 -12.66 -27.66 -2.19
C GLY A 350 -11.88 -27.06 -1.01
N HIS A 351 -12.13 -27.59 0.19
CA HIS A 351 -11.51 -27.11 1.44
C HIS A 351 -10.11 -27.68 1.73
N ALA A 352 -9.71 -28.75 1.04
CA ALA A 352 -8.44 -29.44 1.27
C ALA A 352 -7.29 -28.88 0.40
N TYR A 353 -7.55 -27.88 -0.44
CA TYR A 353 -6.58 -27.31 -1.36
C TYR A 353 -6.36 -25.82 -1.07
N SER A 354 -5.10 -25.43 -0.90
CA SER A 354 -4.68 -24.04 -0.77
C SER A 354 -4.11 -23.52 -2.08
N LEU A 355 -4.63 -22.40 -2.56
CA LEU A 355 -4.31 -21.82 -3.85
C LEU A 355 -2.93 -21.17 -3.86
N LYS A 356 -2.25 -21.24 -5.01
CA LYS A 356 -0.97 -20.57 -5.26
C LYS A 356 -1.16 -19.06 -5.35
N LYS A 357 -2.21 -18.61 -6.04
CA LYS A 357 -2.53 -17.20 -6.24
C LYS A 357 -3.97 -16.92 -5.89
N TYR A 358 -4.20 -15.85 -5.14
CA TYR A 358 -5.51 -15.29 -4.86
C TYR A 358 -5.40 -13.77 -4.93
N ILE A 359 -6.01 -13.15 -5.93
CA ILE A 359 -5.97 -11.70 -6.10
C ILE A 359 -7.38 -11.15 -6.19
N MET A 360 -7.70 -10.18 -5.35
CA MET A 360 -8.93 -9.38 -5.40
C MET A 360 -8.63 -8.02 -6.01
N MET A 361 -9.42 -7.63 -7.00
CA MET A 361 -9.27 -6.37 -7.72
C MET A 361 -10.62 -5.69 -7.92
N ILE A 362 -10.67 -4.37 -7.73
CA ILE A 362 -11.90 -3.59 -7.95
C ILE A 362 -11.72 -2.58 -9.08
N ARG A 363 -12.83 -2.27 -9.76
CA ARG A 363 -12.88 -1.23 -10.80
C ARG A 363 -14.16 -0.41 -10.66
N PRO A 364 -14.12 0.93 -10.80
CA PRO A 364 -15.33 1.75 -10.79
C PRO A 364 -16.25 1.36 -11.94
N VAL A 365 -17.54 1.24 -11.67
CA VAL A 365 -18.59 1.11 -12.69
C VAL A 365 -18.88 2.51 -13.25
N GLN A 366 -18.92 2.64 -14.58
CA GLN A 366 -19.21 3.90 -15.27
C GLN A 366 -20.68 4.29 -15.15
#